data_AF-A0A2A9F3X9-F1
#
_entry.id   AF-A0A2A9F3X9-F1
#
_cell.length_a   1.000
_cell.length_b   1.000
_cell.length_c   1.000
_cell.angle_alpha   90.00
_cell.angle_beta   90.00
_cell.angle_gamma   90.00
#
_symmetry.space_group_name_H-M   'P 1'
#
loop_
_entity.id
_entity.type
_entity.pdbx_description
1 polymer ?
#
loop_
_entity_poly.entity_id
_entity_poly.type
_entity_poly.pdbx_seq_one_letter_code
_entity_poly.pdbx_strand_id
1 'polypeptide(L)'
;MAKELSVEDAEKKARELLDRRIASVRTLVTARQRLVELREQVAEAEREDVRLYNAALSDGWSPDELRKLGLSEPEKKARTRRRAAAKKPAADPSGVDHQVPTPTLTPEPSLN
;
A
#
# COMPACT_ATOMS: atom_id res chain seq x y z
N MET A 1 5.85 -1.32 57.38
CA MET A 1 6.46 0.00 57.13
C MET A 1 6.30 0.30 55.65
N ALA A 2 5.35 1.16 55.28
CA ALA A 2 5.20 1.59 53.90
C ALA A 2 6.37 2.51 53.59
N LYS A 3 7.20 2.14 52.61
CA LYS A 3 8.30 2.97 52.15
C LYS A 3 7.65 4.12 51.38
N GLU A 4 7.53 5.29 52.01
CA GLU A 4 7.09 6.49 51.29
C GLU A 4 8.03 6.69 50.10
N LEU A 5 7.49 6.69 48.88
CA LEU A 5 8.28 6.97 47.69
C LEU A 5 8.86 8.37 47.86
N SER A 6 10.19 8.51 47.88
CA SER A 6 10.79 9.84 47.81
C SER A 6 10.46 10.46 46.45
N VAL A 7 10.42 11.79 46.40
CA VAL A 7 10.21 12.53 45.16
C VAL A 7 11.28 12.15 44.12
N GLU A 8 12.53 11.97 44.53
CA GLU A 8 13.60 11.53 43.63
C GLU A 8 13.34 10.13 43.04
N ASP A 9 12.83 9.19 43.85
CA ASP A 9 12.48 7.85 43.36
C ASP A 9 11.32 7.88 42.36
N ALA A 10 10.32 8.73 42.60
CA ALA A 10 9.19 8.92 41.68
C ALA A 10 9.65 9.55 40.36
N GLU A 11 10.50 10.58 40.42
CA GLU A 11 11.09 11.21 39.23
C GLU A 11 11.92 10.23 38.41
N LYS A 12 12.79 9.46 39.07
CA LYS A 12 13.62 8.46 38.40
C LYS A 12 12.78 7.44 37.64
N LYS A 13 11.73 6.90 38.28
CA LYS A 13 10.80 5.95 37.65
C LYS A 13 10.05 6.57 36.48
N ALA A 14 9.64 7.84 36.60
CA ALA A 14 8.98 8.56 35.52
C ALA A 14 9.90 8.72 34.30
N ARG A 15 11.17 9.09 34.53
CA ARG A 15 12.18 9.19 33.45
C ARG A 15 12.44 7.84 32.79
N GLU A 16 12.67 6.79 33.57
CA GLU A 16 12.87 5.42 33.05
C GLU A 16 11.67 4.92 32.23
N LEU A 17 10.45 5.30 32.60
CA LEU A 17 9.25 4.98 31.82
C LEU A 17 9.22 5.73 30.49
N LEU A 18 9.53 7.03 30.51
CA LEU A 18 9.59 7.85 29.30
C LEU A 18 10.70 7.36 28.35
N ASP A 19 11.87 7.00 28.88
CA ASP A 19 12.98 6.48 28.08
C ASP A 19 12.61 5.19 27.36
N ARG A 20 11.94 4.25 28.05
CA ARG A 20 11.43 3.02 27.41
C ARG A 20 10.41 3.30 26.31
N ARG A 21 9.53 4.27 26.52
CA ARG A 21 8.55 4.70 25.50
C ARG A 21 9.25 5.33 24.30
N ILE A 22 10.22 6.21 24.53
CA ILE A 22 11.02 6.85 23.50
C ILE A 22 11.80 5.79 22.69
N ALA A 23 12.41 4.82 23.35
CA ALA A 23 13.11 3.72 22.68
C ALA A 23 12.16 2.89 21.78
N SER A 24 10.94 2.63 22.24
CA SER A 24 9.93 1.92 21.46
C SER A 24 9.53 2.69 20.20
N VAL A 25 9.29 4.01 20.33
CA VAL A 25 8.96 4.87 19.19
C VAL A 25 10.12 4.94 18.19
N ARG A 26 11.36 5.10 18.67
CA ARG A 26 12.56 5.09 17.81
C ARG A 26 12.69 3.79 17.03
N THR A 27 12.45 2.65 17.69
CA THR A 27 12.48 1.34 17.04
C THR A 27 11.41 1.23 15.96
N LEU A 28 10.19 1.68 16.23
CA LEU A 28 9.10 1.67 15.25
C LEU A 28 9.41 2.55 14.03
N VAL A 29 9.93 3.76 14.24
CA VAL A 29 10.32 4.66 13.15
C VAL A 29 11.40 4.02 12.29
N THR A 30 12.41 3.42 12.90
CA THR A 30 13.48 2.71 12.18
C THR A 30 12.91 1.55 11.36
N ALA A 31 12.01 0.75 11.95
CA ALA A 31 11.36 -0.36 11.23
C ALA A 31 10.53 0.14 10.04
N ARG A 32 9.85 1.29 10.18
CA ARG A 32 9.09 1.90 9.09
C ARG A 32 9.99 2.41 7.96
N GLN A 33 11.12 3.04 8.29
CA GLN A 33 12.11 3.48 7.31
C GLN A 33 12.67 2.29 6.50
N ARG A 34 13.09 1.23 7.19
CA ARG A 34 13.55 -0.02 6.55
C ARG A 34 12.51 -0.63 5.64
N LEU A 35 11.24 -0.60 6.04
CA LEU A 35 10.15 -1.12 5.23
C LEU A 35 9.94 -0.29 3.94
N VAL A 36 10.18 1.03 3.97
CA VAL A 36 10.17 1.86 2.76
C VAL A 36 11.34 1.49 1.85
N GLU A 37 12.56 1.42 2.40
CA GLU A 37 13.77 1.05 1.65
C GLU A 37 13.63 -0.32 0.99
N LEU A 38 13.13 -1.33 1.71
CA LEU A 38 12.92 -2.68 1.17
C LEU A 38 11.86 -2.69 0.06
N ARG A 39 10.80 -1.87 0.18
CA ARG A 39 9.80 -1.75 -0.88
C ARG A 39 10.38 -1.12 -2.14
N GLU A 40 11.27 -0.15 -2.00
CA GLU A 40 11.99 0.43 -3.14
C GLU A 40 12.92 -0.59 -3.80
N GLN A 41 13.67 -1.36 -3.01
CA GLN A 41 14.53 -2.44 -3.53
C GLN A 41 13.72 -3.51 -4.28
N VAL A 42 12.57 -3.91 -3.71
CA VAL A 42 11.65 -4.84 -4.39
C VAL A 42 11.13 -4.23 -5.68
N ALA A 43 10.72 -2.95 -5.67
CA ALA A 43 10.21 -2.29 -6.87
C ALA A 43 11.26 -2.20 -7.99
N GLU A 44 12.53 -1.99 -7.64
CA GLU A 44 13.65 -1.98 -8.60
C GLU A 44 13.95 -3.38 -9.12
N ALA A 45 14.03 -4.38 -8.23
CA ALA A 45 14.21 -5.78 -8.62
C ALA A 45 13.08 -6.25 -9.57
N GLU A 46 11.83 -5.87 -9.32
CA GLU A 46 10.71 -6.16 -10.21
C GLU A 46 10.84 -5.47 -11.59
N ARG A 47 11.43 -4.26 -11.66
CA ARG A 47 11.68 -3.59 -12.95
C ARG A 47 12.74 -4.34 -13.74
N GLU A 48 13.80 -4.74 -13.05
CA GLU A 48 14.92 -5.47 -13.65
C GLU A 48 14.48 -6.85 -14.14
N ASP A 49 13.70 -7.59 -13.36
CA ASP A 49 13.09 -8.86 -13.78
C ASP A 49 12.27 -8.70 -15.07
N VAL A 50 11.42 -7.67 -15.13
CA VAL A 50 10.67 -7.34 -16.36
C VAL A 50 11.58 -7.01 -17.54
N ARG A 51 12.65 -6.25 -17.30
CA ARG A 51 13.63 -5.86 -18.32
C ARG A 51 14.34 -7.08 -18.89
N LEU A 52 14.86 -7.95 -18.02
CA LEU A 52 15.59 -9.16 -18.40
C LEU A 52 14.70 -10.18 -19.09
N TYR A 53 13.47 -10.36 -18.60
CA TYR A 53 12.49 -11.21 -19.28
C TYR A 53 12.19 -10.69 -20.70
N ASN A 54 12.03 -9.38 -20.88
CA ASN A 54 11.84 -8.79 -22.22
C ASN A 54 13.07 -8.93 -23.11
N ALA A 55 14.28 -8.82 -22.55
CA ALA A 55 15.52 -9.05 -23.27
C ALA A 55 15.57 -10.50 -23.78
N ALA A 56 15.25 -11.48 -22.92
CA ALA A 56 15.18 -12.88 -23.32
C ALA A 56 14.18 -13.11 -24.47
N LEU A 57 12.99 -12.49 -24.42
CA LEU A 57 12.04 -12.55 -25.53
C LEU A 57 12.61 -11.94 -26.83
N SER A 58 13.38 -10.85 -26.71
CA SER A 58 14.02 -10.19 -27.85
C SER A 58 15.16 -11.03 -28.43
N ASP A 59 15.83 -11.82 -27.59
CA ASP A 59 16.88 -12.77 -27.97
C ASP A 59 16.32 -14.06 -28.61
N GLY A 60 15.00 -14.16 -28.76
CA GLY A 60 14.31 -15.26 -29.44
C GLY A 60 13.79 -16.35 -28.53
N TRP A 61 13.88 -16.20 -27.20
CA TRP A 61 13.26 -17.13 -26.27
C TRP A 61 11.74 -17.00 -26.29
N SER A 62 11.03 -18.11 -26.41
CA SER A 62 9.58 -18.11 -26.24
C SER A 62 9.19 -18.14 -24.75
N PRO A 63 8.01 -17.59 -24.39
CA PRO A 63 7.49 -17.69 -23.02
C PRO A 63 7.35 -19.13 -22.52
N ASP A 64 7.07 -20.08 -23.41
CA ASP A 64 6.91 -21.48 -23.04
C ASP A 64 8.25 -22.17 -22.77
N GLU A 65 9.32 -21.79 -23.47
CA GLU A 65 10.68 -22.24 -23.17
C GLU A 65 11.17 -21.69 -21.84
N LEU A 66 10.96 -20.39 -21.58
CA LEU A 66 11.27 -19.78 -20.28
C LEU A 66 10.50 -20.49 -19.15
N ARG A 67 9.21 -20.80 -19.36
CA ARG A 67 8.42 -21.55 -18.39
C ARG A 67 8.95 -22.97 -18.16
N LYS A 68 9.38 -23.68 -19.20
CA LYS A 68 10.02 -25.01 -19.08
C LYS A 68 11.33 -24.95 -18.28
N LEU A 69 12.02 -23.82 -18.32
CA LEU A 69 13.22 -23.55 -17.51
C LEU A 69 12.91 -23.06 -16.09
N GLY A 70 11.63 -22.93 -15.72
CA GLY A 70 11.20 -22.42 -14.41
C GLY A 70 11.20 -20.89 -14.30
N LEU A 71 11.52 -20.17 -15.37
CA LEU A 71 11.47 -18.71 -15.46
C LEU A 71 10.05 -18.30 -15.90
N SER A 72 9.13 -18.28 -14.93
CA SER A 72 7.77 -17.83 -15.18
C SER A 72 7.69 -16.31 -15.41
N GLU A 73 6.54 -15.85 -15.88
CA GLU A 73 6.36 -14.44 -16.17
C GLU A 73 6.47 -13.55 -14.92
N PRO A 74 7.19 -12.41 -14.99
CA PRO A 74 7.38 -11.50 -13.87
C PRO A 74 6.09 -11.16 -13.14
N GLU A 75 6.10 -11.20 -11.80
CA GLU A 75 4.90 -10.99 -10.98
C GLU A 75 4.25 -9.62 -11.27
N LYS A 76 5.07 -8.61 -11.54
CA LYS A 76 4.64 -7.26 -11.94
C LYS A 76 3.84 -7.25 -13.25
N LYS A 77 4.22 -8.07 -14.24
CA LYS A 77 3.45 -8.22 -15.49
C LYS A 77 2.13 -8.96 -15.26
N ALA A 78 2.17 -10.03 -14.47
CA ALA A 78 0.96 -10.78 -14.10
C ALA A 78 -0.05 -9.89 -13.36
N ARG A 79 0.41 -9.10 -12.38
CA ARG A 79 -0.42 -8.17 -11.61
C ARG A 79 -1.03 -7.08 -12.47
N THR A 80 -0.27 -6.51 -13.40
CA THR A 80 -0.76 -5.48 -14.31
C THR A 80 -1.86 -6.01 -15.24
N ARG A 81 -1.67 -7.21 -15.81
CA ARG A 81 -2.72 -7.86 -16.63
C ARG A 81 -3.98 -8.16 -15.84
N ARG A 82 -3.86 -8.66 -14.59
CA ARG A 82 -5.02 -8.89 -13.71
C ARG A 82 -5.79 -7.59 -13.44
N ARG A 83 -5.10 -6.48 -13.18
CA ARG A 83 -5.73 -5.16 -12.99
C ARG A 83 -6.41 -4.64 -14.26
N ALA A 84 -5.81 -4.86 -15.43
CA ALA A 84 -6.41 -4.47 -16.71
C ALA A 84 -7.67 -5.29 -17.03
N ALA A 85 -7.66 -6.59 -16.73
CA ALA A 85 -8.82 -7.47 -16.91
C ALA A 85 -10.01 -7.05 -16.03
N ALA A 86 -9.76 -6.62 -14.79
CA ALA A 86 -10.80 -6.15 -13.87
C ALA A 86 -11.44 -4.79 -14.26
N LYS A 87 -10.81 -4.02 -15.15
CA LYS A 87 -11.32 -2.72 -15.62
C LYS A 87 -12.18 -2.80 -16.89
N LYS A 88 -12.35 -3.98 -17.50
CA LYS A 88 -13.32 -4.12 -18.60
C LYS A 88 -14.73 -4.08 -18.00
N PRO A 89 -15.56 -3.05 -18.29
CA PRO A 89 -16.96 -3.09 -17.90
C PRO A 89 -17.60 -4.27 -18.64
N ALA A 90 -18.28 -5.14 -17.90
CA ALA A 90 -19.24 -6.04 -18.51
C ALA A 90 -20.28 -5.15 -19.20
N ALA A 91 -20.44 -5.33 -20.51
CA ALA A 91 -21.49 -4.63 -21.25
C ALA A 91 -22.83 -5.13 -20.70
N ASP A 92 -23.47 -4.33 -19.86
CA ASP A 92 -24.85 -4.56 -19.40
C ASP A 92 -25.81 -4.30 -20.57
N PRO A 93 -26.60 -5.28 -21.02
CA PRO A 93 -27.63 -5.08 -22.01
C PRO A 93 -28.97 -4.90 -21.30
N SER A 94 -29.30 -3.69 -20.82
CA SER A 94 -30.67 -3.37 -20.40
C SER A 94 -30.89 -1.86 -20.36
N GLY A 95 -31.52 -1.34 -21.40
CA GLY A 95 -32.19 -0.05 -21.34
C GLY A 95 -33.39 -0.15 -20.41
N VAL A 96 -33.46 0.74 -19.43
CA VAL A 96 -34.71 1.17 -18.81
C VAL A 96 -34.58 2.66 -18.55
N ASP A 97 -35.29 3.39 -19.39
CA ASP A 97 -35.56 4.82 -19.31
C ASP A 97 -36.24 5.14 -17.96
N HIS A 98 -35.65 6.02 -17.17
CA HIS A 98 -36.34 6.62 -16.02
C HIS A 98 -35.94 8.08 -15.88
N GLN A 99 -36.53 8.92 -16.72
CA GLN A 99 -36.53 10.37 -16.54
C GLN A 99 -37.77 10.81 -15.75
N VAL A 100 -37.57 11.17 -14.47
CA VAL A 100 -38.22 12.35 -13.86
C VAL A 100 -37.31 12.91 -12.77
N PRO A 101 -36.79 14.15 -12.89
CA PRO A 101 -36.38 14.91 -11.73
C PRO A 101 -37.28 16.13 -11.57
N THR A 102 -37.97 16.22 -10.44
CA THR A 102 -38.40 17.50 -9.87
C THR A 102 -37.83 17.62 -8.46
N PRO A 103 -36.85 18.51 -8.25
CA PRO A 103 -36.58 19.04 -6.93
C PRO A 103 -37.00 20.51 -6.87
N THR A 104 -38.11 20.78 -6.18
CA THR A 104 -38.43 22.09 -5.63
C THR A 104 -37.46 22.38 -4.49
N LEU A 105 -36.54 23.31 -4.69
CA LEU A 105 -35.70 23.88 -3.65
C LEU A 105 -36.05 25.36 -3.54
N THR A 106 -36.78 25.69 -2.48
CA THR A 106 -37.02 27.06 -2.01
C THR A 106 -35.74 27.57 -1.35
N PRO A 107 -35.14 28.69 -1.80
CA PRO A 107 -34.22 29.45 -0.97
C PRO A 107 -34.94 30.67 -0.43
N GLU A 108 -34.91 30.91 0.87
CA GLU A 108 -34.66 32.26 1.37
C GLU A 108 -34.28 32.24 2.85
N PRO A 109 -33.04 32.65 3.18
CA PRO A 109 -32.72 33.28 4.45
C PRO A 109 -32.65 34.80 4.25
N SER A 110 -33.31 35.59 5.11
CA SER A 110 -32.73 36.83 5.63
C SER A 110 -33.56 37.46 6.73
N LEU A 111 -32.84 37.85 7.77
CA LEU A 111 -33.27 38.68 8.88
C LEU A 111 -33.71 40.06 8.41
N ASN A 112 -34.74 40.61 9.07
CA ASN A 112 -34.77 42.01 9.51
C ASN A 112 -35.67 42.14 10.74
#